data_AF-G3SP83-F1
#
_entry.id   AF-G3SP83-F1
#
_cell.length_a   1.000
_cell.length_b   1.000
_cell.length_c   1.000
_cell.angle_alpha   90.00
_cell.angle_beta   90.00
_cell.angle_gamma   90.00
#
_symmetry.space_group_name_H-M   'P 1'
#
loop_
_entity.id
_entity.type
_entity.pdbx_description
1 polymer ?
#
loop_
_entity_poly.entity_id
_entity_poly.type
_entity_poly.pdbx_seq_one_letter_code
_entity_poly.pdbx_strand_id
1 'polypeptide(L)'
;FSEPSIFLYGLECFEGKEIELNSEVRSLQAEGFNNHVLSVRIKGGVWVLCEHSDFRGRQWLVGSCEITNWQTYSGTQRVGSLYPIKQRRAYFRLWNAALGGFLAVPDHVEDMKAGRVVVSEPRAGGSSIWYYEDGLLKNQVAPTMSLQVIGPPSTGSKVVLWAESRLPRQTWSIKESGHICSQMFEERILDVKGGRGYDRDHAVLWELAKDRASQIWTIHVL
;
A
#
# COMPACT_ATOMS: atom_id res chain seq x y z
N PHE A 1 -4.98 1.00 -1.39
CA PHE A 1 -4.29 -0.27 -1.75
C PHE A 1 -3.16 -0.49 -0.76
N SER A 2 -3.04 -1.66 -0.15
CA SER A 2 -1.98 -1.96 0.84
C SER A 2 -1.99 -3.45 1.17
N GLU A 3 -0.84 -3.98 1.62
CA GLU A 3 -0.79 -5.31 2.24
C GLU A 3 -1.66 -5.33 3.52
N PRO A 4 -2.27 -6.47 3.87
CA PRO A 4 -3.00 -6.59 5.12
C PRO A 4 -2.06 -6.49 6.34
N SER A 5 -2.41 -5.63 7.29
CA SER A 5 -1.70 -5.50 8.55
C SER A 5 -2.67 -4.98 9.62
N ILE A 6 -2.86 -5.77 10.67
CA ILE A 6 -3.70 -5.47 11.83
C ILE A 6 -2.94 -5.75 13.12
N PHE A 7 -3.17 -4.89 14.11
CA PHE A 7 -2.64 -5.00 15.46
C PHE A 7 -3.81 -5.08 16.43
N LEU A 8 -3.81 -6.10 17.28
CA LEU A 8 -4.76 -6.29 18.38
C LEU A 8 -4.05 -6.03 19.70
N TYR A 9 -4.70 -5.31 20.61
CA TYR A 9 -4.08 -4.91 21.87
C TYR A 9 -4.89 -5.41 23.07
N GLY A 10 -4.15 -5.82 24.10
CA GLY A 10 -4.71 -6.27 25.36
C GLY A 10 -5.27 -5.16 26.25
N LEU A 11 -4.95 -3.89 25.97
CA LEU A 11 -5.50 -2.71 26.65
C LEU A 11 -6.10 -1.71 25.66
N GLU A 12 -6.84 -0.73 26.18
CA GLU A 12 -7.37 0.39 25.40
C GLU A 12 -6.22 1.28 24.91
N CYS A 13 -6.51 2.15 23.94
CA CYS A 13 -5.56 3.16 23.44
C CYS A 13 -4.20 2.59 22.95
N PHE A 14 -4.21 1.37 22.42
CA PHE A 14 -3.05 0.68 21.83
C PHE A 14 -1.95 0.32 22.84
N GLU A 15 -2.34 0.03 24.08
CA GLU A 15 -1.42 -0.37 25.16
C GLU A 15 -1.44 -1.88 25.45
N GLY A 16 -0.52 -2.33 26.30
CA GLY A 16 -0.45 -3.71 26.78
C GLY A 16 0.17 -4.69 25.77
N LYS A 17 -0.24 -5.96 25.85
CA LYS A 17 0.25 -7.00 24.92
C LYS A 17 -0.28 -6.73 23.52
N GLU A 18 0.63 -6.61 22.56
CA GLU A 18 0.34 -6.44 21.14
C GLU A 18 0.40 -7.79 20.40
N ILE A 19 -0.49 -7.96 19.42
CA ILE A 19 -0.48 -9.06 18.46
C ILE A 19 -0.53 -8.45 17.07
N GLU A 20 0.51 -8.64 16.26
CA GLU A 20 0.55 -8.26 14.85
C GLU A 20 0.15 -9.45 13.96
N LEU A 21 -0.80 -9.22 13.05
CA LEU A 21 -1.28 -10.23 12.10
C LEU A 21 -1.35 -9.65 10.69
N ASN A 22 -1.04 -10.48 9.70
CA ASN A 22 -1.03 -10.14 8.28
C ASN A 22 -1.80 -11.16 7.40
N SER A 23 -2.35 -12.20 8.01
CA SER A 23 -3.07 -13.29 7.34
C SER A 23 -4.28 -13.76 8.17
N GLU A 24 -5.05 -14.70 7.64
CA GLU A 24 -6.20 -15.26 8.34
C GLU A 24 -5.80 -16.05 9.59
N VAL A 25 -6.59 -15.91 10.66
CA VAL A 25 -6.47 -16.71 11.89
C VAL A 25 -7.83 -17.29 12.24
N ARG A 26 -7.94 -18.62 12.19
CA ARG A 26 -9.19 -19.34 12.49
C ARG A 26 -9.53 -19.36 13.97
N SER A 27 -8.55 -19.27 14.86
CA SER A 27 -8.79 -19.22 16.31
C SER A 27 -7.61 -18.55 17.01
N LEU A 28 -7.79 -17.34 17.52
CA LEU A 28 -6.74 -16.64 18.28
C LEU A 28 -6.25 -17.50 19.46
N GLN A 29 -7.17 -18.17 20.17
CA GLN A 29 -6.82 -19.02 21.29
C GLN A 29 -6.00 -20.26 20.88
N ALA A 30 -6.28 -20.85 19.71
CA ALA A 30 -5.53 -22.01 19.22
C ALA A 30 -4.09 -21.62 18.82
N GLU A 31 -3.90 -20.39 18.33
CA GLU A 31 -2.59 -19.78 18.08
C GLU A 31 -1.89 -19.31 19.37
N GLY A 32 -2.48 -19.53 20.56
CA GLY A 32 -1.90 -19.17 21.86
C GLY A 32 -2.09 -17.69 22.23
N PHE A 33 -2.94 -16.96 21.51
CA PHE A 33 -3.26 -15.57 21.82
C PHE A 33 -4.43 -15.44 22.79
N ASN A 34 -4.46 -14.32 23.53
CA ASN A 34 -5.65 -13.92 24.26
C ASN A 34 -6.67 -13.37 23.25
N ASN A 35 -7.91 -13.83 23.31
CA ASN A 35 -9.01 -13.34 22.48
C ASN A 35 -9.75 -12.15 23.10
N HIS A 36 -9.33 -11.71 24.29
CA HIS A 36 -9.76 -10.46 24.90
C HIS A 36 -8.97 -9.28 24.30
N VAL A 37 -9.65 -8.51 23.44
CA VAL A 37 -9.08 -7.39 22.69
C VAL A 37 -9.76 -6.10 23.14
N LEU A 38 -8.96 -5.10 23.51
CA LEU A 38 -9.44 -3.82 24.04
C LEU A 38 -9.21 -2.63 23.10
N SER A 39 -8.25 -2.71 22.19
CA SER A 39 -8.12 -1.76 21.08
C SER A 39 -7.54 -2.44 19.83
N VAL A 40 -7.79 -1.84 18.67
CA VAL A 40 -7.45 -2.40 17.35
C VAL A 40 -6.88 -1.31 16.45
N ARG A 41 -5.75 -1.58 15.79
CA ARG A 41 -5.17 -0.70 14.78
C ARG A 41 -5.02 -1.45 13.46
N ILE A 42 -5.64 -0.97 12.40
CA ILE A 42 -5.50 -1.55 11.05
C ILE A 42 -4.65 -0.61 10.20
N LYS A 43 -3.38 -1.00 9.99
CA LYS A 43 -2.44 -0.24 9.15
C LYS A 43 -2.64 -0.50 7.67
N GLY A 44 -3.19 -1.66 7.30
CA GLY A 44 -3.40 -2.02 5.92
C GLY A 44 -4.43 -3.12 5.68
N GLY A 45 -5.03 -3.08 4.50
CA GLY A 45 -6.08 -4.00 4.07
C GLY A 45 -7.45 -3.62 4.62
N VAL A 46 -8.42 -4.47 4.31
CA VAL A 46 -9.74 -4.46 4.95
C VAL A 46 -9.86 -5.80 5.64
N TRP A 47 -10.27 -5.80 6.90
CA TRP A 47 -10.33 -6.98 7.74
C TRP A 47 -11.75 -7.29 8.15
N VAL A 48 -12.03 -8.59 8.28
CA VAL A 48 -13.22 -9.08 8.98
C VAL A 48 -12.76 -9.65 10.31
N LEU A 49 -13.21 -9.05 11.40
CA LEU A 49 -13.02 -9.58 12.76
C LEU A 49 -14.31 -10.32 13.14
N CYS A 50 -14.17 -11.50 13.73
CA CYS A 50 -15.28 -12.36 14.13
C CYS A 50 -15.25 -12.60 15.63
N GLU A 51 -16.41 -12.56 16.29
CA GLU A 51 -16.51 -12.71 17.74
C GLU A 51 -16.04 -14.10 18.22
N HIS A 52 -16.31 -15.14 17.44
CA HIS A 52 -15.97 -16.53 17.77
C HIS A 52 -14.91 -17.08 16.82
N SER A 53 -14.32 -18.21 17.20
CA SER A 53 -13.44 -18.99 16.33
C SER A 53 -14.18 -19.50 15.10
N ASP A 54 -13.42 -19.98 14.11
CA ASP A 54 -13.90 -20.52 12.84
C ASP A 54 -14.78 -19.54 12.04
N PHE A 55 -14.50 -18.25 12.15
CA PHE A 55 -15.18 -17.15 11.46
C PHE A 55 -16.68 -17.04 11.78
N ARG A 56 -17.07 -17.38 13.02
CA ARG A 56 -18.46 -17.39 13.48
C ARG A 56 -18.80 -16.21 14.41
N GLY A 57 -20.09 -16.07 14.70
CA GLY A 57 -20.62 -15.03 15.59
C GLY A 57 -20.84 -13.70 14.86
N ARG A 58 -20.90 -12.60 15.64
CA ARG A 58 -20.94 -11.25 15.06
C ARG A 58 -19.64 -10.97 14.29
N GLN A 59 -19.76 -10.22 13.21
CA GLN A 59 -18.65 -9.90 12.31
C GLN A 59 -18.58 -8.38 12.08
N TRP A 60 -17.36 -7.85 12.02
CA TRP A 60 -17.09 -6.43 11.76
C TRP A 60 -16.15 -6.31 10.56
N LEU A 61 -16.61 -5.63 9.52
CA LEU A 61 -15.81 -5.28 8.35
C LEU A 61 -15.16 -3.91 8.61
N VAL A 62 -13.83 -3.88 8.71
CA VAL A 62 -13.11 -2.68 9.12
C VAL A 62 -11.94 -2.42 8.17
N GLY A 63 -11.89 -1.20 7.60
CA GLY A 63 -10.77 -0.73 6.78
C GLY A 63 -9.62 -0.18 7.64
N SER A 64 -8.71 0.57 7.00
CA SER A 64 -7.61 1.21 7.73
C SER A 64 -8.14 2.27 8.69
N CYS A 65 -7.96 2.05 9.98
CA CYS A 65 -8.36 2.97 11.03
C CYS A 65 -7.73 2.58 12.38
N GLU A 66 -7.93 3.45 13.37
CA GLU A 66 -7.54 3.26 14.75
C GLU A 66 -8.80 3.22 15.64
N ILE A 67 -9.03 2.10 16.32
CA ILE A 67 -10.14 1.89 17.25
C ILE A 67 -9.55 1.82 18.65
N THR A 68 -9.59 2.94 19.36
CA THR A 68 -9.00 3.09 20.71
C THR A 68 -9.76 2.30 21.78
N ASN A 69 -11.02 1.96 21.57
CA ASN A 69 -11.84 1.16 22.48
C ASN A 69 -12.72 0.18 21.68
N TRP A 70 -12.33 -1.09 21.67
CA TRP A 70 -13.01 -2.14 20.91
C TRP A 70 -14.41 -2.46 21.47
N GLN A 71 -14.60 -2.43 22.79
CA GLN A 71 -15.91 -2.68 23.41
C GLN A 71 -16.94 -1.64 23.00
N THR A 72 -16.55 -0.36 22.95
CA THR A 72 -17.43 0.72 22.53
C THR A 72 -17.78 0.63 21.05
N TYR A 73 -16.80 0.26 20.21
CA TYR A 73 -17.01 0.10 18.77
C TYR A 73 -17.84 -1.13 18.39
N SER A 74 -17.57 -2.27 19.03
CA SER A 74 -18.11 -3.58 18.62
C SER A 74 -19.22 -4.12 19.51
N GLY A 75 -19.34 -3.62 20.75
CA GLY A 75 -20.24 -4.17 21.77
C GLY A 75 -19.73 -5.46 22.42
N THR A 76 -18.46 -5.83 22.21
CA THR A 76 -17.80 -6.98 22.85
C THR A 76 -16.30 -6.74 23.03
N GLN A 77 -15.67 -7.46 23.95
CA GLN A 77 -14.21 -7.48 24.10
C GLN A 77 -13.60 -8.73 23.46
N ARG A 78 -14.38 -9.52 22.71
CA ARG A 78 -13.90 -10.77 22.11
C ARG A 78 -13.65 -10.65 20.61
N VAL A 79 -12.49 -11.13 20.19
CA VAL A 79 -12.18 -11.44 18.79
C VAL A 79 -11.70 -12.89 18.76
N GLY A 80 -12.52 -13.81 18.25
CA GLY A 80 -12.18 -15.23 18.21
C GLY A 80 -11.39 -15.62 16.95
N SER A 81 -11.69 -14.98 15.82
CA SER A 81 -11.03 -15.22 14.54
C SER A 81 -11.09 -13.99 13.66
N LEU A 82 -10.23 -13.93 12.65
CA LEU A 82 -10.17 -12.79 11.74
C LEU A 82 -9.53 -13.17 10.41
N TYR A 83 -9.86 -12.44 9.35
CA TYR A 83 -9.24 -12.62 8.04
C TYR A 83 -9.24 -11.32 7.23
N PRO A 84 -8.21 -11.08 6.41
CA PRO A 84 -8.22 -9.96 5.49
C PRO A 84 -9.10 -10.27 4.27
N ILE A 85 -9.84 -9.28 3.80
CA ILE A 85 -10.51 -9.34 2.50
C ILE A 85 -9.44 -9.26 1.41
N LYS A 86 -9.37 -10.33 0.60
CA LYS A 86 -8.46 -10.39 -0.54
C LYS A 86 -8.79 -9.26 -1.52
N GLN A 87 -7.82 -8.37 -1.73
CA GLN A 87 -7.92 -7.34 -2.75
C GLN A 87 -7.88 -8.01 -4.13
N ARG A 88 -9.00 -7.96 -4.86
CA ARG A 88 -9.03 -8.44 -6.25
C ARG A 88 -8.21 -7.47 -7.12
N ARG A 89 -7.53 -8.02 -8.13
CA ARG A 89 -6.78 -7.22 -9.09
C ARG A 89 -7.71 -6.22 -9.77
N ALA A 90 -7.41 -4.93 -9.60
CA ALA A 90 -8.07 -3.83 -10.28
C ALA A 90 -7.03 -3.09 -11.11
N TYR A 91 -7.40 -2.72 -12.33
CA TYR A 91 -6.57 -1.89 -13.19
C TYR A 91 -6.94 -0.43 -12.96
N PHE A 92 -5.93 0.44 -12.93
CA PHE A 92 -6.12 1.86 -12.71
C PHE A 92 -5.02 2.68 -13.36
N ARG A 93 -5.26 3.99 -13.48
CA ARG A 93 -4.25 4.99 -13.84
C ARG A 93 -3.98 5.90 -12.64
N LEU A 94 -2.77 6.44 -12.56
CA LEU A 94 -2.35 7.36 -11.51
C LEU A 94 -2.14 8.74 -12.11
N TRP A 95 -3.08 9.66 -11.88
CA TRP A 95 -3.05 11.02 -12.40
C TRP A 95 -2.35 11.97 -11.43
N ASN A 96 -1.45 12.79 -11.95
CA ASN A 96 -0.80 13.86 -11.20
C ASN A 96 -1.37 15.21 -11.65
N ALA A 97 -2.22 15.82 -10.82
CA ALA A 97 -2.89 17.08 -11.18
C ALA A 97 -1.92 18.26 -11.33
N ALA A 98 -0.84 18.28 -10.54
CA ALA A 98 0.16 19.35 -10.59
C ALA A 98 0.97 19.33 -11.91
N LEU A 99 1.13 18.16 -12.51
CA LEU A 99 1.93 17.97 -13.72
C LEU A 99 1.11 17.72 -14.99
N GLY A 100 -0.21 17.53 -14.86
CA GLY A 100 -1.09 17.33 -16.01
C GLY A 100 -0.85 16.01 -16.76
N GLY A 101 -0.39 14.96 -16.07
CA GLY A 101 -0.03 13.68 -16.70
C GLY A 101 -0.28 12.46 -15.83
N PHE A 102 -0.18 11.28 -16.46
CA PHE A 102 -0.26 9.99 -15.78
C PHE A 102 1.12 9.44 -15.47
N LEU A 103 1.24 8.69 -14.37
CA LEU A 103 2.40 7.81 -14.17
C LEU A 103 2.41 6.76 -15.29
N ALA A 104 3.52 6.67 -16.01
CA ALA A 104 3.64 5.84 -17.20
C ALA A 104 5.03 5.24 -17.37
N VAL A 105 5.09 4.23 -18.23
CA VAL A 105 6.31 3.57 -18.71
C VAL A 105 6.35 3.68 -20.24
N PRO A 106 7.53 3.73 -20.87
CA PRO A 106 7.63 3.79 -22.33
C PRO A 106 7.11 2.51 -22.99
N ASP A 107 6.89 2.58 -24.31
CA ASP A 107 6.61 1.39 -25.13
C ASP A 107 7.76 0.38 -25.05
N HIS A 108 7.43 -0.91 -25.19
CA HIS A 108 8.38 -2.04 -25.17
C HIS A 108 9.20 -2.16 -23.88
N VAL A 109 8.67 -1.68 -22.75
CA VAL A 109 9.36 -1.75 -21.45
C VAL A 109 9.56 -3.19 -20.98
N GLU A 110 8.72 -4.12 -21.40
CA GLU A 110 8.79 -5.55 -21.11
C GLU A 110 10.07 -6.22 -21.60
N ASP A 111 10.67 -5.68 -22.67
CA ASP A 111 11.93 -6.16 -23.25
C ASP A 111 13.15 -5.53 -22.57
N MET A 112 12.95 -4.54 -21.69
CA MET A 112 14.02 -3.83 -21.02
C MET A 112 14.46 -4.55 -19.74
N LYS A 113 15.74 -4.41 -19.37
CA LYS A 113 16.20 -4.82 -18.03
C LYS A 113 15.56 -3.98 -16.91
N ALA A 114 15.22 -2.74 -17.25
CA ALA A 114 14.76 -1.70 -16.36
C ALA A 114 13.93 -0.68 -17.13
N GLY A 115 12.70 -0.43 -16.71
CA GLY A 115 11.83 0.59 -17.27
C GLY A 115 11.96 1.91 -16.55
N ARG A 116 12.17 3.01 -17.29
CA ARG A 116 11.96 4.34 -16.71
C ARG A 116 10.48 4.48 -16.32
N VAL A 117 10.23 5.11 -15.19
CA VAL A 117 8.89 5.49 -14.76
C VAL A 117 8.85 7.01 -14.74
N VAL A 118 7.92 7.58 -15.48
CA VAL A 118 7.81 9.03 -15.70
C VAL A 118 6.37 9.47 -15.59
N VAL A 119 6.14 10.78 -15.44
CA VAL A 119 4.84 11.38 -15.74
C VAL A 119 4.79 11.74 -17.22
N SER A 120 3.76 11.27 -17.91
CA SER A 120 3.54 11.56 -19.33
C SER A 120 2.12 12.10 -19.59
N GLU A 121 1.99 12.94 -20.61
CA GLU A 121 0.70 13.42 -21.06
C GLU A 121 -0.18 12.25 -21.55
N PRO A 122 -1.52 12.33 -21.45
CA PRO A 122 -2.43 11.22 -21.82
C PRO A 122 -2.30 10.68 -23.25
N ARG A 123 -1.71 11.46 -24.16
CA ARG A 123 -1.52 11.10 -25.58
C ARG A 123 -0.08 10.78 -25.94
N ALA A 124 0.86 10.97 -25.01
CA ALA A 124 2.22 10.48 -25.18
C ALA A 124 2.15 8.95 -25.07
N GLY A 125 2.71 8.23 -26.05
CA GLY A 125 2.73 6.76 -26.09
C GLY A 125 3.28 6.09 -24.83
N GLY A 126 3.36 4.77 -24.83
CA GLY A 126 3.64 3.97 -23.64
C GLY A 126 2.38 3.54 -22.89
N SER A 127 2.59 2.93 -21.72
CA SER A 127 1.52 2.39 -20.88
C SER A 127 1.40 3.16 -19.57
N SER A 128 0.19 3.64 -19.29
CA SER A 128 -0.19 4.28 -18.01
C SER A 128 -1.11 3.41 -17.16
N ILE A 129 -1.29 2.13 -17.52
CA ILE A 129 -2.20 1.22 -16.83
C ILE A 129 -1.42 0.40 -15.80
N TRP A 130 -1.80 0.57 -14.54
CA TRP A 130 -1.20 -0.07 -13.38
C TRP A 130 -2.19 -1.00 -12.70
N TYR A 131 -1.67 -1.94 -11.93
CA TYR A 131 -2.44 -2.74 -10.99
C TYR A 131 -1.63 -2.97 -9.72
N TYR A 132 -2.33 -3.26 -8.63
CA TYR A 132 -1.76 -3.58 -7.34
C TYR A 132 -1.90 -5.07 -7.04
N GLU A 133 -0.82 -5.71 -6.60
CA GLU A 133 -0.78 -7.13 -6.29
C GLU A 133 0.21 -7.40 -5.15
N ASP A 134 -0.28 -7.85 -3.99
CA ASP A 134 0.54 -8.32 -2.86
C ASP A 134 1.70 -7.37 -2.47
N GLY A 135 1.41 -6.06 -2.38
CA GLY A 135 2.43 -5.04 -2.05
C GLY A 135 3.04 -4.37 -3.27
N LEU A 136 2.91 -4.95 -4.46
CA LEU A 136 3.60 -4.51 -5.67
C LEU A 136 2.70 -3.60 -6.50
N LEU A 137 3.26 -2.49 -6.96
CA LEU A 137 2.70 -1.68 -8.04
C LEU A 137 3.31 -2.12 -9.36
N LYS A 138 2.48 -2.64 -10.26
CA LYS A 138 2.89 -3.30 -11.50
C LYS A 138 2.22 -2.62 -12.68
N ASN A 139 2.89 -2.59 -13.83
CA ASN A 139 2.32 -2.06 -15.05
C ASN A 139 1.77 -3.20 -15.92
N GLN A 140 0.63 -2.99 -16.59
CA GLN A 140 -0.06 -4.02 -17.36
C GLN A 140 0.82 -4.67 -18.44
N VAL A 141 1.70 -3.91 -19.09
CA VAL A 141 2.54 -4.41 -20.19
C VAL A 141 3.77 -5.19 -19.70
N ALA A 142 4.18 -5.04 -18.44
CA ALA A 142 5.35 -5.70 -17.85
C ALA A 142 5.00 -6.39 -16.52
N PRO A 143 4.23 -7.50 -16.56
CA PRO A 143 3.68 -8.16 -15.38
C PRO A 143 4.70 -8.94 -14.54
N THR A 144 5.95 -9.05 -14.98
CA THR A 144 7.08 -9.65 -14.24
C THR A 144 7.97 -8.60 -13.56
N MET A 145 7.57 -7.34 -13.64
CA MET A 145 8.25 -6.22 -13.04
C MET A 145 7.34 -5.44 -12.10
N SER A 146 7.97 -4.77 -11.14
CA SER A 146 7.30 -3.91 -10.16
C SER A 146 8.03 -2.59 -9.99
N LEU A 147 7.33 -1.62 -9.42
CA LEU A 147 7.87 -0.31 -9.05
C LEU A 147 8.93 -0.50 -7.95
N GLN A 148 10.17 -0.04 -8.19
CA GLN A 148 11.30 -0.20 -7.29
C GLN A 148 12.16 1.06 -7.23
N VAL A 149 12.66 1.38 -6.04
CA VAL A 149 13.72 2.36 -5.82
C VAL A 149 15.06 1.71 -6.16
N ILE A 150 15.90 2.41 -6.93
CA ILE A 150 17.26 1.98 -7.28
C ILE A 150 18.32 2.96 -6.76
N GLY A 151 19.48 2.40 -6.44
CA GLY A 151 20.59 3.15 -5.84
C GLY A 151 20.43 3.32 -4.33
N PRO A 152 21.28 4.14 -3.69
CA PRO A 152 21.16 4.46 -2.27
C PRO A 152 19.79 5.08 -1.97
N PRO A 153 19.14 4.80 -0.82
CA PRO A 153 17.83 5.35 -0.49
C PRO A 153 17.97 6.78 0.07
N SER A 154 18.24 7.73 -0.81
CA SER A 154 18.30 9.16 -0.51
C SER A 154 17.11 9.90 -1.13
N THR A 155 16.87 11.12 -0.67
CA THR A 155 15.91 12.02 -1.32
C THR A 155 16.28 12.24 -2.79
N GLY A 156 15.34 11.99 -3.70
CA GLY A 156 15.55 12.06 -5.14
C GLY A 156 16.03 10.76 -5.80
N SER A 157 16.17 9.66 -5.05
CA SER A 157 16.54 8.37 -5.63
C SER A 157 15.52 7.91 -6.68
N LYS A 158 16.01 7.35 -7.79
CA LYS A 158 15.14 7.02 -8.92
C LYS A 158 14.22 5.87 -8.58
N VAL A 159 12.96 6.01 -8.98
CA VAL A 159 11.98 4.93 -8.97
C VAL A 159 11.79 4.46 -10.40
N VAL A 160 11.90 3.15 -10.62
CA VAL A 160 11.90 2.50 -11.91
C VAL A 160 11.00 1.27 -11.89
N LEU A 161 10.68 0.74 -13.06
CA LEU A 161 10.12 -0.59 -13.19
C LEU A 161 11.28 -1.58 -13.31
N TRP A 162 11.30 -2.62 -12.48
CA TRP A 162 12.38 -3.60 -12.48
C TRP A 162 11.86 -5.00 -12.16
N ALA A 163 12.57 -6.04 -12.63
CA ALA A 163 12.25 -7.43 -12.35
C ALA A 163 12.05 -7.73 -10.86
N GLU A 164 11.05 -8.55 -10.55
CA GLU A 164 10.66 -8.94 -9.19
C GLU A 164 11.65 -9.90 -8.49
N SER A 165 12.77 -10.24 -9.13
CA SER A 165 13.79 -11.15 -8.59
C SER A 165 14.69 -10.52 -7.52
N ARG A 166 14.56 -9.21 -7.26
CA ARG A 166 15.39 -8.50 -6.29
C ARG A 166 14.88 -8.69 -4.87
N LEU A 167 15.81 -8.96 -3.95
CA LEU A 167 15.59 -8.95 -2.51
C LEU A 167 16.36 -7.79 -1.87
N PRO A 168 15.82 -7.17 -0.80
CA PRO A 168 14.48 -7.41 -0.24
C PRO A 168 13.35 -6.93 -1.16
N ARG A 169 12.16 -7.51 -1.01
CA ARG A 169 10.97 -7.14 -1.78
C ARG A 169 10.56 -5.71 -1.40
N GLN A 170 10.49 -4.81 -2.37
CA GLN A 170 10.02 -3.44 -2.14
C GLN A 170 8.51 -3.37 -2.35
N THR A 171 7.77 -3.07 -1.29
CA THR A 171 6.32 -2.93 -1.35
C THR A 171 5.87 -1.50 -1.12
N TRP A 172 4.67 -1.21 -1.59
CA TRP A 172 4.07 0.12 -1.63
C TRP A 172 2.67 0.07 -1.04
N SER A 173 2.20 1.20 -0.52
CA SER A 173 0.79 1.40 -0.22
C SER A 173 0.30 2.69 -0.88
N ILE A 174 -0.98 2.74 -1.24
CA ILE A 174 -1.65 3.96 -1.69
C ILE A 174 -2.69 4.33 -0.63
N LYS A 175 -2.46 5.48 0.02
CA LYS A 175 -3.32 6.06 1.04
C LYS A 175 -4.52 6.76 0.41
N GLU A 176 -5.60 6.92 1.18
CA GLU A 176 -6.80 7.67 0.75
C GLU A 176 -6.49 9.13 0.38
N SER A 177 -5.45 9.70 0.98
CA SER A 177 -4.95 11.04 0.64
C SER A 177 -4.27 11.14 -0.73
N GLY A 178 -4.14 10.04 -1.48
CA GLY A 178 -3.43 9.98 -2.76
C GLY A 178 -1.91 9.84 -2.67
N HIS A 179 -1.35 9.70 -1.46
CA HIS A 179 0.08 9.46 -1.28
C HIS A 179 0.40 7.99 -1.54
N ILE A 180 1.46 7.75 -2.32
CA ILE A 180 1.99 6.41 -2.59
C ILE A 180 3.23 6.22 -1.72
N CYS A 181 3.08 5.46 -0.63
CA CYS A 181 4.10 5.30 0.41
C CYS A 181 4.93 4.04 0.19
N SER A 182 6.25 4.19 0.23
CA SER A 182 7.14 3.03 0.32
C SER A 182 6.96 2.37 1.70
N GLN A 183 6.91 1.03 1.74
CA GLN A 183 6.88 0.26 2.99
C GLN A 183 8.28 -0.15 3.47
N MET A 184 9.30 -0.03 2.62
CA MET A 184 10.68 -0.38 2.96
C MET A 184 11.48 0.81 3.49
N PHE A 185 11.31 1.97 2.87
CA PHE A 185 11.95 3.22 3.27
C PHE A 185 10.94 4.07 4.03
N GLU A 186 11.14 4.18 5.34
CA GLU A 186 10.25 4.89 6.26
C GLU A 186 10.10 6.38 5.88
N GLU A 187 8.89 6.90 6.02
CA GLU A 187 8.54 8.31 5.72
C GLU A 187 8.88 8.75 4.29
N ARG A 188 9.10 7.80 3.38
CA ARG A 188 9.37 8.05 1.97
C ARG A 188 8.18 7.69 1.09
N ILE A 189 7.94 8.54 0.10
CA ILE A 189 6.81 8.43 -0.81
C ILE A 189 7.25 8.63 -2.27
N LEU A 190 6.38 8.23 -3.20
CA LEU A 190 6.56 8.49 -4.63
C LEU A 190 6.30 9.96 -4.94
N ASP A 191 7.25 10.56 -5.62
CA ASP A 191 7.19 11.93 -6.12
C ASP A 191 7.74 11.98 -7.55
N VAL A 192 7.76 13.17 -8.12
CA VAL A 192 8.36 13.47 -9.41
C VAL A 192 9.48 14.46 -9.20
N LYS A 193 10.61 14.23 -9.89
CA LYS A 193 11.86 14.98 -9.67
C LYS A 193 11.66 16.50 -9.79
N GLY A 194 10.95 16.93 -10.82
CA GLY A 194 10.74 18.35 -11.16
C GLY A 194 12.02 19.06 -11.64
N GLY A 195 11.95 20.39 -11.70
CA GLY A 195 13.06 21.25 -12.12
C GLY A 195 13.23 21.37 -13.64
N ARG A 196 14.42 21.83 -14.07
CA ARG A 196 14.75 22.12 -15.49
C ARG A 196 15.61 21.05 -16.16
N GLY A 197 15.92 19.96 -15.46
CA GLY A 197 16.73 18.86 -16.00
C GLY A 197 15.96 18.02 -17.02
N TYR A 198 16.68 17.27 -17.85
CA TYR A 198 16.09 16.34 -18.82
C TYR A 198 15.30 15.20 -18.14
N ASP A 199 15.58 14.91 -16.88
CA ASP A 199 14.92 13.88 -16.07
C ASP A 199 13.87 14.44 -15.11
N ARG A 200 13.41 15.69 -15.34
CA ARG A 200 12.40 16.36 -14.50
C ARG A 200 11.11 15.55 -14.32
N ASP A 201 10.74 14.76 -15.30
CA ASP A 201 9.48 14.00 -15.30
C ASP A 201 9.64 12.60 -14.68
N HIS A 202 10.84 12.23 -14.22
CA HIS A 202 11.10 10.93 -13.61
C HIS A 202 10.46 10.80 -12.23
N ALA A 203 9.91 9.61 -11.97
CA ALA A 203 9.49 9.20 -10.64
C ALA A 203 10.71 9.03 -9.73
N VAL A 204 10.60 9.55 -8.51
CA VAL A 204 11.64 9.53 -7.50
C VAL A 204 11.06 9.22 -6.13
N LEU A 205 11.92 8.76 -5.23
CA LEU A 205 11.64 8.62 -3.82
C LEU A 205 11.91 9.97 -3.14
N TRP A 206 10.95 10.47 -2.36
CA TRP A 206 11.09 11.73 -1.63
C TRP A 206 10.50 11.62 -0.22
N GLU A 207 10.86 12.56 0.64
CA GLU A 207 10.24 12.73 1.95
C GLU A 207 8.82 13.33 1.81
N LEU A 208 7.92 13.07 2.75
CA LEU A 208 6.62 13.74 2.74
C LEU A 208 6.80 15.27 2.90
N ALA A 209 6.27 16.06 1.97
CA ALA A 209 6.37 17.51 1.99
C ALA A 209 5.00 18.18 1.82
N LYS A 210 4.63 19.06 2.75
CA LYS A 210 3.29 19.69 2.78
C LYS A 210 2.99 20.54 1.53
N ASP A 211 4.02 21.18 0.97
CA ASP A 211 3.87 22.14 -0.14
C ASP A 211 4.21 21.54 -1.51
N ARG A 212 4.13 20.21 -1.64
CA ARG A 212 4.56 19.51 -2.85
C ARG A 212 3.43 18.72 -3.50
N ALA A 213 2.61 19.43 -4.27
CA ALA A 213 1.45 18.86 -4.97
C ALA A 213 1.80 17.72 -5.95
N SER A 214 3.04 17.61 -6.41
CA SER A 214 3.51 16.48 -7.23
C SER A 214 3.52 15.14 -6.49
N GLN A 215 3.35 15.13 -5.17
CA GLN A 215 3.28 13.92 -4.32
C GLN A 215 1.86 13.33 -4.25
N ILE A 216 0.86 14.03 -4.77
CA ILE A 216 -0.56 13.64 -4.70
C ILE A 216 -0.98 12.98 -6.01
N TRP A 217 -1.46 11.74 -5.92
CA TRP A 217 -1.90 10.94 -7.06
C TRP A 217 -3.38 10.63 -6.96
N THR A 218 -4.14 10.98 -8.00
CA THR A 218 -5.55 10.59 -8.13
C THR A 218 -5.63 9.24 -8.85
N ILE A 219 -6.34 8.29 -8.24
CA ILE A 219 -6.54 6.96 -8.83
C ILE A 219 -7.76 6.99 -9.74
N HIS A 220 -7.57 6.68 -11.03
CA HIS A 220 -8.66 6.46 -11.97
C HIS A 220 -8.81 4.97 -12.24
N VAL A 221 -9.79 4.32 -11.61
CA VAL A 221 -10.09 2.89 -11.80
C VAL A 221 -10.66 2.66 -13.20
N LEU A 222 -10.28 1.55 -13.83
CA LEU A 222 -10.68 1.14 -15.19
C LEU A 222 -11.64 -0.04 -15.18
#